data_AF-A0A7C7KVD1-F1
#
_entry.id   AF-A0A7C7KVD1-F1
#
_cell.length_a   1.000
_cell.length_b   1.000
_cell.length_c   1.000
_cell.angle_alpha   90.00
_cell.angle_beta   90.00
_cell.angle_gamma   90.00
#
_symmetry.space_group_name_H-M   'P 1'
#
loop_
_entity.id
_entity.type
_entity.pdbx_description
1 polymer ?
#
loop_
_entity_poly.entity_id
_entity_poly.type
_entity_poly.pdbx_seq_one_letter_code
_entity_poly.pdbx_strand_id
1 'polypeptide(L)'
;MMLIDSNHITKGASYMSTRNNSHQKIAEGPSQHSVHPAIKVIIALLGVAAFVTIVLLIAHPTGIEVSGEVRDAVTNRPIANAIVFAGKERVTTDERGRFTITLNELPDFFNIIAEGYESVRVPARRRINLKLPPSPRTTVERWWEKWRARKYESMYNDLTKASRAELSKDEFVTVFKEHGRYVIDLHVERAEVKGNRAIVPATLTVRTIFGERTLQEPFYLEKEGGVWKIVWSAERGVTPRP
;
A
#
# COMPACT_ATOMS: atom_id res chain seq x y z
N MET A 1 -58.27 -12.65 -59.30
CA MET A 1 -59.74 -12.67 -59.16
C MET A 1 -60.04 -11.83 -57.92
N MET A 2 -60.79 -10.74 -57.94
CA MET A 2 -61.65 -10.14 -58.94
C MET A 2 -62.04 -8.76 -58.37
N LEU A 3 -61.98 -7.72 -59.22
CA LEU A 3 -63.01 -6.69 -59.44
C LEU A 3 -63.51 -5.86 -58.23
N ILE A 4 -63.29 -4.53 -58.20
CA ILE A 4 -63.86 -3.43 -59.02
C ILE A 4 -65.07 -2.76 -58.33
N ASP A 5 -64.99 -1.43 -58.36
CA ASP A 5 -66.02 -0.38 -58.42
C ASP A 5 -67.37 -0.56 -57.72
N SER A 6 -67.82 0.53 -57.10
CA SER A 6 -68.78 1.45 -57.76
C SER A 6 -69.35 2.39 -56.70
N ASN A 7 -69.11 3.69 -56.81
CA ASN A 7 -69.91 4.63 -57.59
C ASN A 7 -71.29 4.98 -56.97
N HIS A 8 -71.36 6.22 -56.44
CA HIS A 8 -72.00 7.36 -57.15
C HIS A 8 -73.48 7.69 -56.78
N ILE A 9 -73.77 9.01 -56.87
CA ILE A 9 -75.07 9.66 -57.25
C ILE A 9 -75.94 10.09 -56.04
N THR A 10 -76.48 11.33 -55.84
CA THR A 10 -76.93 12.48 -56.68
C THR A 10 -77.21 13.71 -55.78
N LYS A 11 -76.85 14.96 -56.15
CA LYS A 11 -77.58 16.05 -56.88
C LYS A 11 -78.52 16.98 -56.08
N GLY A 12 -78.39 18.28 -56.41
CA GLY A 12 -79.42 19.33 -56.37
C GLY A 12 -78.96 20.57 -55.57
N ALA A 13 -79.02 21.82 -56.01
CA ALA A 13 -79.46 22.45 -57.25
C ALA A 13 -78.91 23.90 -57.32
N SER A 14 -78.85 24.44 -58.54
CA SER A 14 -78.39 25.76 -59.00
C SER A 14 -79.02 26.99 -58.32
N TYR A 15 -78.32 28.15 -58.37
CA TYR A 15 -78.72 29.36 -59.13
C TYR A 15 -77.57 30.40 -59.25
N MET A 16 -77.49 31.01 -60.44
CA MET A 16 -76.82 32.25 -60.90
C MET A 16 -76.78 33.42 -59.87
N SER A 17 -76.03 34.52 -59.97
CA SER A 17 -75.01 35.14 -60.85
C SER A 17 -74.68 36.49 -60.17
N THR A 18 -73.42 36.95 -60.11
CA THR A 18 -72.92 38.26 -60.61
C THR A 18 -71.48 38.55 -60.13
N ARG A 19 -70.65 39.06 -61.06
CA ARG A 19 -69.35 39.76 -60.88
C ARG A 19 -69.36 40.70 -59.65
N ASN A 20 -68.27 40.97 -58.93
CA ASN A 20 -67.09 41.72 -59.39
C ASN A 20 -66.01 41.81 -58.29
N ASN A 21 -64.75 42.05 -58.69
CA ASN A 21 -63.54 42.16 -57.87
C ASN A 21 -63.61 43.12 -56.66
N SER A 22 -62.99 42.74 -55.53
CA SER A 22 -61.98 43.57 -54.84
C SER A 22 -61.27 42.81 -53.70
N HIS A 23 -59.95 42.88 -53.74
CA HIS A 23 -58.94 42.58 -52.71
C HIS A 23 -59.42 42.32 -51.27
N GLN A 24 -59.09 41.15 -50.71
CA GLN A 24 -58.43 41.09 -49.40
C GLN A 24 -57.78 39.72 -49.15
N LYS A 25 -56.45 39.72 -49.10
CA LYS A 25 -55.60 38.60 -48.71
C LYS A 25 -55.42 38.70 -47.18
N ILE A 26 -56.06 37.82 -46.41
CA ILE A 26 -55.77 37.66 -44.98
C ILE A 26 -54.86 36.44 -44.84
N ALA A 27 -53.58 36.71 -44.63
CA ALA A 27 -52.63 35.77 -44.06
C ALA A 27 -52.54 36.05 -42.56
N GLU A 28 -52.38 35.02 -41.74
CA GLU A 28 -51.31 34.94 -40.72
C GLU A 28 -51.43 33.65 -39.90
N GLY A 29 -50.44 32.77 -40.10
CA GLY A 29 -50.05 31.71 -39.18
C GLY A 29 -49.12 32.27 -38.08
N PRO A 30 -48.60 31.41 -37.19
CA PRO A 30 -48.20 31.80 -35.83
C PRO A 30 -47.08 32.84 -35.82
N SER A 31 -47.26 33.87 -35.00
CA SER A 31 -46.26 34.87 -34.65
C SER A 31 -45.04 34.22 -34.01
N GLN A 32 -44.03 33.91 -34.83
CA GLN A 32 -42.67 33.64 -34.38
C GLN A 32 -42.11 34.94 -33.78
N HIS A 33 -42.29 35.14 -32.48
CA HIS A 33 -41.52 36.12 -31.72
C HIS A 33 -40.04 35.73 -31.82
N SER A 34 -39.30 36.42 -32.68
CA SER A 34 -37.86 36.29 -32.78
C SER A 34 -37.25 36.76 -31.46
N VAL A 35 -36.82 35.80 -30.66
CA VAL A 35 -36.11 36.10 -29.41
C VAL A 35 -34.87 36.93 -29.77
N HIS A 36 -34.80 38.16 -29.25
CA HIS A 36 -33.74 39.13 -29.57
C HIS A 36 -32.36 38.49 -29.35
N PRO A 37 -31.36 38.73 -30.22
CA PRO A 37 -30.06 38.04 -30.17
C PRO A 37 -29.39 38.09 -28.79
N ALA A 38 -29.56 39.19 -28.04
CA ALA A 38 -29.05 39.33 -26.67
C ALA A 38 -29.64 38.31 -25.67
N ILE A 39 -30.92 37.95 -25.80
CA ILE A 39 -31.60 36.99 -24.90
C ILE A 39 -31.12 35.56 -25.18
N LYS A 40 -30.82 35.23 -26.44
CA LYS A 40 -30.23 33.92 -26.82
C LYS A 40 -28.84 33.74 -26.21
N VAL A 41 -28.04 34.80 -26.15
CA VAL A 41 -26.71 34.80 -25.52
C VAL A 41 -26.83 34.60 -24.00
N ILE A 42 -27.77 35.28 -23.34
CA ILE A 42 -27.99 35.13 -21.89
C ILE A 42 -28.45 33.71 -21.55
N ILE A 43 -29.37 33.12 -22.31
CA ILE A 43 -29.83 31.73 -22.11
C ILE A 43 -28.68 30.74 -22.35
N ALA A 44 -27.86 30.95 -23.38
CA ALA A 44 -26.69 30.13 -23.65
C ALA A 44 -25.65 30.21 -22.51
N LEU A 45 -25.37 31.41 -21.99
CA LEU A 45 -24.44 31.61 -20.88
C LEU A 45 -24.96 31.01 -19.56
N LEU A 46 -26.26 31.14 -19.27
CA LEU A 46 -26.87 30.50 -18.10
C LEU A 46 -26.85 28.97 -18.21
N GLY A 47 -27.07 28.42 -19.41
CA GLY A 47 -26.93 26.99 -19.68
C GLY A 47 -25.50 26.48 -19.48
N VAL A 48 -24.49 27.22 -19.94
CA VAL A 48 -23.08 26.89 -19.73
C VAL A 48 -22.70 26.99 -18.26
N ALA A 49 -23.13 28.05 -17.56
CA ALA A 49 -22.85 28.21 -16.12
C ALA A 49 -23.52 27.09 -15.30
N ALA A 50 -24.77 26.73 -15.59
CA ALA A 50 -25.46 25.62 -14.95
C ALA A 50 -24.76 24.28 -15.26
N PHE A 51 -24.33 24.06 -16.50
CA PHE A 51 -23.59 22.86 -16.89
C PHE A 51 -22.23 22.76 -16.19
N VAL A 52 -21.46 23.85 -16.12
CA VAL A 52 -20.18 23.91 -15.39
C VAL A 52 -20.39 23.65 -13.89
N THR A 53 -21.46 24.21 -13.32
CA THR A 53 -21.80 24.00 -11.90
C THR A 53 -22.21 22.55 -11.62
N ILE A 54 -23.00 21.93 -12.52
CA ILE A 54 -23.38 20.52 -12.43
C ILE A 54 -22.16 19.61 -12.61
N VAL A 55 -21.28 19.89 -13.57
CA VAL A 55 -20.04 19.13 -13.79
C VAL A 55 -19.13 19.21 -12.56
N LEU A 56 -19.02 20.38 -11.92
CA LEU A 56 -18.28 20.56 -10.66
C LEU A 56 -18.94 19.86 -9.46
N LEU A 57 -20.28 19.79 -9.41
CA LEU A 57 -21.03 19.04 -8.39
C LEU A 57 -20.92 17.51 -8.56
N ILE A 58 -20.65 17.00 -9.76
CA ILE A 58 -20.46 15.56 -10.01
C ILE A 58 -19.00 15.14 -9.77
N ALA A 59 -18.05 16.08 -9.78
CA ALA A 59 -16.63 15.85 -9.51
C ALA A 59 -16.34 15.68 -7.99
N HIS A 60 -16.94 14.68 -7.36
CA HIS A 60 -16.47 14.19 -6.07
C HIS A 60 -15.25 13.29 -6.30
N PRO A 61 -14.21 13.32 -5.45
CA PRO A 61 -13.17 12.30 -5.50
C PRO A 61 -13.82 10.93 -5.25
N THR A 62 -14.01 10.14 -6.31
CA THR A 62 -14.73 8.87 -6.31
C THR A 62 -13.87 7.71 -5.76
N GLY A 63 -13.12 7.96 -4.70
CA GLY A 63 -12.15 7.01 -4.15
C GLY A 63 -12.34 6.71 -2.68
N ILE A 64 -12.01 5.48 -2.30
CA ILE A 64 -11.87 5.03 -0.93
C ILE A 64 -10.49 5.48 -0.44
N GLU A 65 -10.48 6.44 0.49
CA GLU A 65 -9.25 6.80 1.18
C GLU A 65 -8.89 5.72 2.22
N VAL A 66 -7.66 5.22 2.10
CA VAL A 66 -7.05 4.28 3.05
C VAL A 66 -5.85 4.95 3.68
N SER A 67 -5.78 4.94 5.01
CA SER A 67 -4.65 5.49 5.76
C SER A 67 -4.09 4.47 6.74
N GLY A 68 -2.81 4.61 7.09
CA GLY A 68 -2.21 3.71 8.05
C GLY A 68 -0.80 4.10 8.46
N GLU A 69 -0.24 3.29 9.36
CA GLU A 69 1.14 3.42 9.82
C GLU A 69 1.87 2.07 9.71
N VAL A 70 3.14 2.12 9.32
CA VAL A 70 4.04 0.97 9.27
C VAL A 70 5.12 1.16 10.31
N ARG A 71 5.24 0.19 11.22
CA ARG A 71 6.16 0.22 12.35
C ARG A 71 6.95 -1.07 12.45
N ASP A 72 8.13 -0.97 13.05
CA ASP A 72 8.98 -2.11 13.39
C ASP A 72 8.33 -2.94 14.50
N ALA A 73 8.20 -4.25 14.28
CA ALA A 73 7.52 -5.14 15.21
C ALA A 73 8.23 -5.30 16.56
N VAL A 74 9.54 -5.04 16.62
CA VAL A 74 10.38 -5.23 17.82
C VAL A 74 10.53 -3.93 18.60
N THR A 75 10.80 -2.83 17.90
CA THR A 75 11.11 -1.52 18.51
C THR A 75 9.94 -0.55 18.51
N ASN A 76 8.84 -0.86 17.79
CA ASN A 76 7.70 0.03 17.52
C ASN A 76 8.06 1.37 16.85
N ARG A 77 9.30 1.52 16.35
CA ARG A 77 9.73 2.71 15.61
C ARG A 77 9.02 2.76 14.26
N PRO A 78 8.69 3.97 13.76
CA PRO A 78 8.12 4.11 12.42
C PRO A 78 9.11 3.64 11.35
N ILE A 79 8.58 3.05 10.27
CA ILE A 79 9.37 2.61 9.11
C ILE A 79 9.07 3.56 7.96
N ALA A 80 10.03 4.42 7.65
CA ALA A 80 9.99 5.25 6.45
C ALA A 80 10.30 4.42 5.21
N ASN A 81 9.85 4.89 4.04
CA ASN A 81 10.14 4.29 2.75
C ASN A 81 9.64 2.84 2.56
N ALA A 82 8.73 2.37 3.41
CA ALA A 82 8.02 1.11 3.18
C ALA A 82 7.05 1.29 2.01
N ILE A 83 7.00 0.33 1.11
CA ILE A 83 6.10 0.34 -0.03
C ILE A 83 4.88 -0.51 0.31
N VAL A 84 3.70 0.11 0.31
CA VAL A 84 2.41 -0.54 0.50
C VAL A 84 1.77 -0.74 -0.86
N PHE A 85 1.58 -2.00 -1.25
CA PHE A 85 0.89 -2.39 -2.48
C PHE A 85 -0.57 -2.68 -2.20
N ALA A 86 -1.44 -2.02 -2.97
CA ALA A 86 -2.89 -2.08 -2.93
C ALA A 86 -3.43 -2.51 -4.30
N GLY A 87 -3.37 -3.81 -4.59
CA GLY A 87 -3.61 -4.30 -5.94
C GLY A 87 -2.56 -3.76 -6.91
N LYS A 88 -2.97 -2.89 -7.85
CA LYS A 88 -2.08 -2.24 -8.83
C LYS A 88 -1.48 -0.93 -8.32
N GLU A 89 -2.11 -0.32 -7.32
CA GLU A 89 -1.68 0.94 -6.74
C GLU A 89 -0.58 0.71 -5.70
N ARG A 90 0.29 1.68 -5.51
CA ARG A 90 1.30 1.65 -4.46
C ARG A 90 1.55 3.03 -3.87
N VAL A 91 1.88 3.04 -2.59
CA VAL A 91 2.29 4.26 -1.87
C VAL A 91 3.50 3.95 -0.99
N THR A 92 4.34 4.96 -0.78
CA THR A 92 5.50 4.88 0.09
C THR A 92 5.21 5.59 1.41
N THR A 93 5.62 5.01 2.53
CA THR A 93 5.44 5.64 3.85
C THR A 93 6.36 6.85 4.06
N ASP A 94 5.85 7.86 4.77
CA ASP A 94 6.59 9.04 5.19
C ASP A 94 7.62 8.74 6.30
N GLU A 95 8.40 9.74 6.72
CA GLU A 95 9.39 9.62 7.80
C GLU A 95 8.80 9.17 9.15
N ARG A 96 7.50 9.39 9.34
CA ARG A 96 6.76 8.95 10.53
C ARG A 96 6.06 7.61 10.30
N GLY A 97 6.39 6.92 9.21
CA GLY A 97 5.88 5.61 8.84
C GLY A 97 4.43 5.63 8.35
N ARG A 98 3.85 6.80 8.06
CA ARG A 98 2.44 6.92 7.68
C ARG A 98 2.26 6.91 6.18
N PHE A 99 1.10 6.45 5.74
CA PHE A 99 0.69 6.52 4.35
C PHE A 99 -0.79 6.85 4.23
N THR A 100 -1.14 7.48 3.12
CA THR A 100 -2.52 7.64 2.66
C THR A 100 -2.57 7.30 1.17
N ILE A 101 -3.52 6.47 0.76
CA ILE A 101 -3.72 6.07 -0.63
C ILE A 101 -5.22 6.09 -0.95
N THR A 102 -5.56 6.65 -2.12
CA THR A 102 -6.93 6.70 -2.61
C THR A 102 -7.12 5.59 -3.63
N LEU A 103 -8.10 4.71 -3.39
CA LEU A 103 -8.34 3.52 -4.21
C LEU A 103 -9.75 3.59 -4.82
N ASN A 104 -9.91 3.11 -6.04
CA ASN A 104 -11.25 2.97 -6.64
C ASN A 104 -12.06 1.86 -5.94
N GLU A 105 -11.37 0.78 -5.56
CA GLU A 105 -11.91 -0.36 -4.83
C GLU A 105 -10.88 -0.88 -3.81
N LEU A 106 -11.36 -1.47 -2.72
CA LEU A 106 -10.47 -2.12 -1.75
C LEU A 106 -10.04 -3.49 -2.30
N PRO A 107 -8.74 -3.80 -2.38
CA PRO A 107 -8.28 -5.15 -2.71
C PRO A 107 -8.59 -6.12 -1.57
N ASP A 108 -8.40 -7.42 -1.77
CA ASP A 108 -8.53 -8.38 -0.67
C ASP A 108 -7.42 -8.20 0.38
N PHE A 109 -6.21 -7.88 -0.09
CA PHE A 109 -5.01 -7.78 0.74
C PHE A 109 -4.13 -6.60 0.36
N PHE A 110 -3.44 -6.06 1.36
CA PHE A 110 -2.24 -5.25 1.14
C PHE A 110 -0.99 -6.11 1.31
N ASN A 111 0.00 -5.86 0.46
CA ASN A 111 1.34 -6.41 0.60
C ASN A 111 2.30 -5.27 0.93
N ILE A 112 3.12 -5.43 1.96
CA ILE A 112 4.00 -4.37 2.44
C ILE A 112 5.42 -4.90 2.43
N ILE A 113 6.30 -4.15 1.78
CA ILE A 113 7.73 -4.44 1.72
C ILE A 113 8.52 -3.25 2.25
N ALA A 114 9.60 -3.52 2.95
CA ALA A 114 10.56 -2.53 3.38
C ALA A 114 11.95 -3.17 3.44
N GLU A 115 12.98 -2.40 3.13
CA GLU A 115 14.35 -2.89 3.19
C GLU A 115 14.71 -3.33 4.62
N GLY A 116 15.31 -4.51 4.75
CA GLY A 116 15.67 -5.09 6.04
C GLY A 116 14.50 -5.70 6.83
N TYR A 117 13.29 -5.72 6.27
CA TYR A 117 12.10 -6.33 6.90
C TYR A 117 11.59 -7.52 6.11
N GLU A 118 10.80 -8.37 6.78
CA GLU A 118 9.99 -9.35 6.08
C GLU A 118 8.77 -8.70 5.42
N SER A 119 8.42 -9.20 4.24
CA SER A 119 7.17 -8.81 3.57
C SER A 119 5.96 -9.32 4.35
N VAL A 120 4.97 -8.47 4.55
CA VAL A 120 3.74 -8.83 5.27
C VAL A 120 2.54 -8.67 4.35
N ARG A 121 1.67 -9.68 4.35
CA ARG A 121 0.37 -9.64 3.68
C ARG A 121 -0.75 -9.54 4.70
N VAL A 122 -1.57 -8.49 4.61
CA VAL A 122 -2.69 -8.27 5.55
C VAL A 122 -4.02 -8.10 4.81
N PRO A 123 -5.15 -8.49 5.40
CA PRO A 123 -6.47 -8.18 4.84
C PRO A 123 -6.67 -6.66 4.71
N ALA A 124 -7.25 -6.21 3.59
CA ALA A 124 -7.44 -4.79 3.36
C ALA A 124 -8.54 -4.20 4.26
N ARG A 125 -8.28 -2.98 4.76
CA ARG A 125 -9.17 -2.16 5.59
C ARG A 125 -8.85 -0.69 5.34
N ARG A 126 -9.78 0.23 5.66
CA ARG A 126 -9.59 1.67 5.49
C ARG A 126 -8.56 2.29 6.45
N ARG A 127 -8.36 1.69 7.62
CA ARG A 127 -7.35 2.09 8.61
C ARG A 127 -6.56 0.87 9.06
N ILE A 128 -5.25 0.92 8.95
CA ILE A 128 -4.39 -0.21 9.29
C ILE A 128 -3.14 0.25 10.03
N ASN A 129 -2.85 -0.39 11.15
CA ASN A 129 -1.56 -0.31 11.83
C ASN A 129 -0.78 -1.60 11.55
N LEU A 130 0.36 -1.47 10.90
CA LEU A 130 1.16 -2.57 10.41
C LEU A 130 2.43 -2.69 11.24
N LYS A 131 2.75 -3.93 11.62
CA LYS A 131 4.02 -4.26 12.27
C LYS A 131 4.81 -5.20 11.37
N LEU A 132 6.00 -4.75 10.96
CA LEU A 132 6.90 -5.53 10.11
C LEU A 132 8.00 -6.16 10.98
N PRO A 133 8.14 -7.50 10.96
CA PRO A 133 9.28 -8.15 11.58
C PRO A 133 10.57 -7.80 10.82
N PRO A 134 11.69 -7.54 11.50
CA PRO A 134 12.98 -7.46 10.82
C PRO A 134 13.31 -8.79 10.13
N SER A 135 14.04 -8.74 9.03
CA SER A 135 14.55 -9.95 8.36
C SER A 135 15.54 -10.71 9.26
N PRO A 136 15.83 -11.99 9.01
CA PRO A 136 16.86 -12.72 9.77
C PRO A 136 18.21 -12.01 9.75
N ARG A 137 18.64 -11.53 8.58
CA ARG A 137 19.88 -10.76 8.42
C ARG A 137 19.88 -9.50 9.29
N THR A 138 18.83 -8.69 9.19
CA THR A 138 18.70 -7.46 9.99
C THR A 138 18.60 -7.73 11.48
N THR A 139 18.07 -8.89 11.87
CA THR A 139 18.04 -9.33 13.27
C THR A 139 19.47 -9.57 13.78
N VAL A 140 20.31 -10.26 13.00
CA VAL A 140 21.74 -10.47 13.34
C VAL A 140 22.51 -9.16 13.35
N GLU A 141 22.35 -8.31 12.34
CA GLU A 141 23.01 -6.99 12.28
C GLU A 141 22.66 -6.15 13.52
N ARG A 142 21.39 -6.10 13.93
CA ARG A 142 20.98 -5.36 15.13
C ARG A 142 21.50 -5.99 16.42
N TRP A 143 21.58 -7.32 16.49
CA TRP A 143 22.16 -8.02 17.63
C TRP A 143 23.65 -7.69 17.75
N TRP A 144 24.36 -7.63 16.63
CA TRP A 144 25.74 -7.16 16.53
C TRP A 144 25.90 -5.70 16.97
N GLU A 145 25.01 -4.80 16.57
CA GLU A 145 25.05 -3.41 17.06
C GLU A 145 24.94 -3.33 18.59
N LYS A 146 24.07 -4.16 19.19
CA LYS A 146 23.96 -4.22 20.65
C LYS A 146 25.26 -4.74 21.28
N TRP A 147 25.92 -5.73 20.66
CA TRP A 147 27.22 -6.23 21.11
C TRP A 147 28.29 -5.13 21.06
N ARG A 148 28.40 -4.41 19.94
CA ARG A 148 29.35 -3.29 19.77
C ARG A 148 29.10 -2.18 20.80
N ALA A 149 27.83 -1.89 21.08
CA ALA A 149 27.41 -0.93 22.09
C ALA A 149 27.49 -1.47 23.54
N ARG A 150 28.01 -2.70 23.75
CA ARG A 150 28.10 -3.40 25.05
C ARG A 150 26.75 -3.54 25.77
N LYS A 151 25.64 -3.61 25.03
CA LYS A 151 24.27 -3.77 25.54
C LYS A 151 23.89 -5.24 25.71
N TYR A 152 24.72 -6.01 26.40
CA TYR A 152 24.59 -7.47 26.52
C TYR A 152 23.27 -7.90 27.17
N GLU A 153 22.75 -7.15 28.14
CA GLU A 153 21.43 -7.42 28.71
C GLU A 153 20.31 -7.33 27.68
N SER A 154 20.42 -6.39 26.74
CA SER A 154 19.44 -6.24 25.66
C SER A 154 19.57 -7.35 24.61
N MET A 155 20.79 -7.84 24.38
CA MET A 155 21.05 -8.99 23.49
C MET A 155 20.42 -10.27 24.04
N TYR A 156 20.48 -10.47 25.35
CA TYR A 156 19.84 -11.62 26.00
C TYR A 156 18.34 -11.71 25.69
N ASN A 157 17.65 -10.56 25.61
CA ASN A 157 16.23 -10.50 25.26
C ASN A 157 15.92 -10.84 23.80
N ASP A 158 16.93 -10.88 22.93
CA ASP A 158 16.80 -11.30 21.53
C ASP A 158 17.01 -12.81 21.35
N LEU A 159 17.38 -13.53 22.41
CA LEU A 159 17.52 -14.98 22.38
C LEU A 159 16.15 -15.68 22.40
N THR A 160 16.09 -16.90 21.86
CA THR A 160 14.89 -17.75 21.99
C THR A 160 14.60 -18.08 23.46
N LYS A 161 13.35 -18.46 23.76
CA LYS A 161 12.98 -18.96 25.10
C LYS A 161 13.81 -20.16 25.51
N ALA A 162 14.07 -21.08 24.58
CA ALA A 162 14.92 -22.26 24.83
C ALA A 162 16.35 -21.86 25.21
N SER A 163 16.98 -20.97 24.44
CA SER A 163 18.33 -20.48 24.75
C SER A 163 18.41 -19.80 26.12
N ARG A 164 17.37 -19.04 26.49
CA ARG A 164 17.29 -18.38 27.81
C ARG A 164 17.03 -19.34 28.97
N ALA A 165 16.54 -20.55 28.69
CA ALA A 165 16.37 -21.59 29.71
C ALA A 165 17.70 -22.32 30.00
N GLU A 166 18.62 -22.36 29.04
CA GLU A 166 19.93 -23.00 29.18
C GLU A 166 20.98 -22.13 29.86
N LEU A 167 20.85 -20.80 29.76
CA LEU A 167 21.83 -19.85 30.26
C LEU A 167 21.12 -18.67 30.93
N SER A 168 21.49 -18.37 32.17
CA SER A 168 20.93 -17.21 32.86
C SER A 168 21.40 -15.91 32.22
N LYS A 169 20.65 -14.83 32.45
CA LYS A 169 21.00 -13.50 31.96
C LYS A 169 22.37 -13.05 32.46
N ASP A 170 22.69 -13.31 33.73
CA ASP A 170 23.94 -12.85 34.35
C ASP A 170 25.15 -13.62 33.82
N GLU A 171 25.02 -14.93 33.63
CA GLU A 171 26.06 -15.75 33.00
C GLU A 171 26.32 -15.29 31.56
N PHE A 172 25.27 -15.07 30.76
CA PHE A 172 25.38 -14.55 29.40
C PHE A 172 26.14 -13.21 29.38
N VAL A 173 25.73 -12.27 30.23
CA VAL A 173 26.37 -10.95 30.30
C VAL A 173 27.83 -11.06 30.72
N THR A 174 28.16 -11.97 31.64
CA THR A 174 29.53 -12.21 32.10
C THR A 174 30.41 -12.74 30.98
N VAL A 175 29.96 -13.79 30.27
CA VAL A 175 30.68 -14.38 29.12
C VAL A 175 31.04 -13.31 28.09
N PHE A 176 30.07 -12.47 27.71
CA PHE A 176 30.29 -11.42 26.70
C PHE A 176 31.17 -10.27 27.18
N LYS A 177 31.13 -9.90 28.47
CA LYS A 177 32.04 -8.89 29.05
C LYS A 177 33.50 -9.36 29.06
N GLU A 178 33.72 -10.65 29.30
CA GLU A 178 35.05 -11.23 29.39
C GLU A 178 35.65 -11.52 28.02
N HIS A 179 34.88 -12.13 27.11
CA HIS A 179 35.39 -12.67 25.84
C HIS A 179 35.12 -11.77 24.63
N GLY A 180 34.27 -10.75 24.77
CA GLY A 180 33.84 -9.88 23.67
C GLY A 180 34.89 -8.85 23.19
N ARG A 181 36.18 -9.05 23.42
CA ARG A 181 37.21 -8.02 23.13
C ARG A 181 37.94 -8.23 21.81
N TYR A 182 37.81 -9.40 21.21
CA TYR A 182 38.63 -9.79 20.06
C TYR A 182 37.93 -9.64 18.72
N VAL A 183 36.60 -9.52 18.69
CA VAL A 183 35.86 -9.35 17.42
C VAL A 183 35.89 -7.88 17.01
N ILE A 184 36.36 -7.61 15.80
CA ILE A 184 36.51 -6.27 15.22
C ILE A 184 35.33 -5.94 14.32
N ASP A 185 34.93 -6.90 13.50
CA ASP A 185 33.91 -6.71 12.47
C ASP A 185 33.08 -7.96 12.23
N LEU A 186 31.88 -7.76 11.69
CA LEU A 186 30.94 -8.80 11.31
C LEU A 186 30.37 -8.49 9.93
N HIS A 187 30.64 -9.36 8.97
CA HIS A 187 29.96 -9.37 7.69
C HIS A 187 28.84 -10.41 7.71
N VAL A 188 27.61 -9.98 7.43
CA VAL A 188 26.42 -10.84 7.44
C VAL A 188 25.97 -11.06 6.00
N GLU A 189 25.86 -12.32 5.60
CA GLU A 189 25.43 -12.70 4.26
C GLU A 189 23.91 -12.85 4.17
N ARG A 190 23.43 -13.27 3.00
CA ARG A 190 22.01 -13.55 2.78
C ARG A 190 21.59 -14.75 3.62
N ALA A 191 20.49 -14.58 4.35
CA ALA A 191 19.91 -15.65 5.15
C ALA A 191 19.26 -16.75 4.29
N GLU A 192 19.42 -17.99 4.73
CA GLU A 192 18.67 -19.14 4.26
C GLU A 192 17.49 -19.39 5.21
N VAL A 193 16.26 -19.35 4.69
CA VAL A 193 15.04 -19.47 5.51
C VAL A 193 14.30 -20.75 5.16
N LYS A 194 13.96 -21.53 6.19
CA LYS A 194 13.17 -22.76 6.06
C LYS A 194 12.08 -22.79 7.14
N GLY A 195 10.88 -22.35 6.76
CA GLY A 195 9.74 -22.23 7.68
C GLY A 195 10.04 -21.25 8.82
N ASN A 196 10.00 -21.74 10.06
CA ASN A 196 10.26 -20.92 11.26
C ASN A 196 11.73 -20.92 11.69
N ARG A 197 12.65 -21.41 10.86
CA ARG A 197 14.09 -21.40 11.14
C ARG A 197 14.84 -20.68 10.04
N ALA A 198 15.94 -20.03 10.42
CA ALA A 198 16.84 -19.40 9.47
C ALA A 198 18.30 -19.63 9.89
N ILE A 199 19.17 -19.74 8.88
CA ILE A 199 20.62 -19.73 9.04
C ILE A 199 21.10 -18.46 8.35
N VAL A 200 21.92 -17.69 9.05
CA VAL A 200 22.50 -16.46 8.52
C VAL A 200 24.01 -16.65 8.53
N PRO A 201 24.62 -17.01 7.39
CA PRO A 201 26.07 -17.10 7.29
C PRO A 201 26.70 -15.76 7.65
N ALA A 202 27.78 -15.80 8.42
CA ALA A 202 28.48 -14.60 8.80
C ALA A 202 29.98 -14.85 8.93
N THR A 203 30.75 -13.83 8.54
CA THR A 203 32.20 -13.79 8.67
C THR A 203 32.57 -12.81 9.78
N LEU A 204 33.26 -13.30 10.81
CA LEU A 204 33.79 -12.48 11.89
C LEU A 204 35.24 -12.17 11.63
N THR A 205 35.62 -10.90 11.69
CA THR A 205 37.03 -10.51 11.73
C THR A 205 37.44 -10.37 13.18
N VAL A 206 38.46 -11.13 13.60
CA VAL A 206 38.99 -11.13 14.96
C VAL A 206 40.43 -10.66 15.01
N ARG A 207 40.80 -9.90 16.05
CA ARG A 207 42.18 -9.51 16.34
C ARG A 207 42.79 -10.47 17.34
N THR A 208 43.87 -11.12 16.92
CA THR A 208 44.67 -11.99 17.78
C THR A 208 46.07 -11.42 17.96
N ILE A 209 46.89 -12.02 18.83
CA ILE A 209 48.32 -11.71 18.94
C ILE A 209 49.10 -12.01 17.65
N PHE A 210 48.53 -12.81 16.74
CA PHE A 210 49.11 -13.17 15.44
C PHE A 210 48.53 -12.33 14.28
N GLY A 211 47.84 -11.24 14.60
CA GLY A 211 47.17 -10.36 13.64
C GLY A 211 45.69 -10.65 13.46
N GLU A 212 45.11 -10.10 12.39
CA GLU A 212 43.70 -10.26 12.06
C GLU A 212 43.43 -11.60 11.35
N ARG A 213 42.31 -12.21 11.70
CA ARG A 213 41.83 -13.48 11.14
C ARG A 213 40.34 -13.38 10.87
N THR A 214 39.86 -14.09 9.86
CA THR A 214 38.43 -14.23 9.58
C THR A 214 37.96 -15.62 9.98
N LEU A 215 36.79 -15.69 10.61
CA LEU A 215 36.13 -16.92 11.03
C LEU A 215 34.73 -16.97 10.41
N GLN A 216 34.33 -18.12 9.88
CA GLN A 216 32.97 -18.32 9.38
C GLN A 216 32.13 -18.93 10.49
N GLU A 217 31.22 -18.15 11.06
CA GLU A 217 30.32 -18.61 12.12
C GLU A 217 28.88 -18.22 11.78
N PRO A 218 28.03 -19.17 11.37
CA PRO A 218 26.65 -18.88 11.05
C PRO A 218 25.83 -18.59 12.32
N PHE A 219 24.92 -17.63 12.20
CA PHE A 219 23.89 -17.40 13.21
C PHE A 219 22.67 -18.26 12.90
N TYR A 220 22.14 -18.90 13.93
CA TYR A 220 20.91 -19.69 13.84
C TYR A 220 19.78 -18.90 14.47
N LEU A 221 18.66 -18.82 13.78
CA LEU A 221 17.49 -18.08 14.25
C LEU A 221 16.25 -18.96 14.20
N GLU A 222 15.35 -18.69 15.13
CA GLU A 222 14.02 -19.28 15.19
C GLU A 222 12.97 -18.20 15.36
N LYS A 223 11.79 -18.41 14.76
CA LYS A 223 10.70 -17.45 14.77
C LYS A 223 9.78 -17.69 15.96
N GLU A 224 9.72 -16.72 16.88
CA GLU A 224 8.83 -16.73 18.03
C GLU A 224 7.87 -15.53 17.95
N GLY A 225 6.55 -15.79 18.01
CA GLY A 225 5.55 -14.72 17.95
C GLY A 225 5.62 -13.88 16.68
N GLY A 226 6.09 -14.46 15.57
CA GLY A 226 6.27 -13.77 14.28
C GLY A 226 7.57 -12.98 14.15
N VAL A 227 8.46 -12.99 15.14
CA VAL A 227 9.75 -12.27 15.14
C VAL A 227 10.90 -13.26 15.22
N TRP A 228 11.99 -13.01 14.50
CA TRP A 228 13.20 -13.82 14.60
C TRP A 228 13.95 -13.58 15.92
N LYS A 229 14.43 -14.67 16.51
CA LYS A 229 15.20 -14.71 17.74
C LYS A 229 16.47 -15.53 17.52
N ILE A 230 17.57 -15.12 18.17
CA ILE A 230 18.87 -15.79 18.08
C ILE A 230 18.81 -17.10 18.89
N VAL A 231 19.22 -18.20 18.27
CA VAL A 231 19.42 -19.49 18.92
C VAL A 231 20.85 -19.55 19.42
N TRP A 232 21.01 -19.48 20.73
CA TRP A 232 22.30 -19.60 21.42
C TRP A 232 22.37 -20.93 22.14
N SER A 233 23.53 -21.58 22.12
CA SER A 233 23.81 -22.74 22.98
C SER A 233 25.21 -22.57 23.57
N ALA A 234 25.32 -22.77 24.88
CA ALA A 234 26.58 -22.62 25.62
C ALA A 234 27.66 -23.62 25.15
N GLU A 235 27.26 -24.78 24.63
CA GLU A 235 28.17 -25.78 24.04
C GLU A 235 28.94 -25.25 22.81
N ARG A 236 28.45 -24.18 22.17
CA ARG A 236 29.14 -23.51 21.05
C ARG A 236 29.97 -22.31 21.48
N GLY A 237 29.79 -21.82 22.71
CA GLY A 237 30.57 -20.72 23.30
C GLY A 237 31.92 -21.15 23.87
N VAL A 238 32.15 -22.46 23.97
CA VAL A 238 33.45 -23.08 24.23
C VAL A 238 33.77 -23.85 22.97
N THR A 239 34.82 -23.47 22.26
CA THR A 239 35.28 -24.09 21.00
C THR A 239 35.07 -25.61 20.92
N PRO A 240 34.66 -26.18 19.77
CA PRO A 240 34.94 -27.59 19.54
C PRO A 240 36.46 -27.72 19.47
N ARG A 241 37.07 -28.24 20.54
CA ARG A 241 38.47 -28.66 20.50
C ARG A 241 38.59 -29.82 19.51
N PRO A 242 39.54 -29.79 18.55
CA PRO A 242 40.21 -31.02 18.17
C PRO A 242 41.04 -31.56 19.35
#